data_AF-A0A2V9U9X7-F1
#
_entry.id   AF-A0A2V9U9X7-F1
#
_cell.length_a   1.000
_cell.length_b   1.000
_cell.length_c   1.000
_cell.angle_alpha   90.00
_cell.angle_beta   90.00
_cell.angle_gamma   90.00
#
_symmetry.space_group_name_H-M   'P 1'
#
loop_
_entity.id
_entity.type
_entity.pdbx_description
1 polymer ?
#
loop_
_entity_poly.entity_id
_entity_poly.type
_entity_poly.pdbx_seq_one_letter_code
_entity_poly.pdbx_strand_id
1 'polypeptide(L)'
;MKISRVSLLAVLALLCTGLAFADGIQDPKIIIHGVSGGGAQALGKCPGPSCTNVGFNFEFSVPERGKGTLFFTNASGKNWTSLKLIEKGVPAEAVSCGQNFFLSCKVTTLKDGSVQILLSGVHGNTPRNGILNGQNFAITFGCVDGNCWPGGLDFSAHASAAPEPGTIALMVTGVGAIISRRKRWTKSLKA
;
A
#
# COMPACT_ATOMS: atom_id res chain seq x y z
N MET A 1 49.01 36.85 -19.69
CA MET A 1 48.26 35.62 -20.04
C MET A 1 46.85 35.75 -19.48
N LYS A 2 45.83 35.91 -20.32
CA LYS A 2 44.43 35.99 -19.89
C LYS A 2 43.89 34.56 -19.85
N ILE A 3 43.88 33.96 -18.66
CA ILE A 3 43.19 32.68 -18.44
C ILE A 3 41.71 32.93 -18.74
N SER A 4 41.27 32.40 -19.88
CA SER A 4 39.91 32.55 -20.38
C SER A 4 38.95 31.98 -19.35
N ARG A 5 37.99 32.79 -18.89
CA ARG A 5 36.94 32.37 -17.94
C ARG A 5 36.16 31.14 -18.44
N VAL A 6 36.20 30.89 -19.75
CA VAL A 6 35.64 29.71 -20.41
C VAL A 6 36.36 28.42 -19.98
N SER A 7 37.69 28.46 -19.79
CA SER A 7 38.48 27.30 -19.36
C SER A 7 38.21 26.91 -17.91
N LEU A 8 37.91 27.88 -17.05
CA LEU A 8 37.56 27.62 -15.64
C LEU A 8 36.17 26.95 -15.52
N LEU A 9 35.21 27.38 -16.34
CA LEU A 9 33.87 26.79 -16.39
C LEU A 9 33.88 25.35 -16.94
N ALA A 10 34.72 25.06 -17.93
CA ALA A 10 34.86 23.72 -18.49
C ALA A 10 35.44 22.72 -17.45
N VAL A 11 36.40 23.17 -16.63
CA VAL A 11 36.97 22.34 -15.55
C VAL A 11 35.95 22.13 -14.42
N LEU A 12 35.12 23.14 -14.10
CA LEU A 12 34.07 23.02 -13.09
C LEU A 12 32.95 22.05 -13.53
N ALA A 13 32.59 22.06 -14.82
CA ALA A 13 31.58 21.16 -15.37
C ALA A 13 32.03 19.69 -15.41
N LEU A 14 33.34 19.45 -15.62
CA LEU A 14 33.92 18.10 -15.62
C LEU A 14 34.11 17.51 -14.20
N LEU A 15 34.13 18.34 -13.16
CA LEU A 15 34.21 17.88 -11.76
C LEU A 15 32.84 17.56 -11.14
N CYS A 16 31.74 17.98 -11.77
CA CYS A 16 30.38 17.68 -11.30
C CYS A 16 29.80 16.36 -11.82
N THR A 17 30.51 15.61 -12.66
CA THR A 17 30.16 14.20 -12.95
C THR A 17 30.69 13.29 -11.83
N GLY A 18 30.44 13.67 -10.57
CA GLY A 18 30.44 12.71 -9.49
C GLY A 18 29.39 11.67 -9.85
N LEU A 19 29.82 10.43 -9.95
CA LEU A 19 28.99 9.27 -10.25
C LEU A 19 27.82 9.23 -9.26
N ALA A 20 26.68 9.83 -9.64
CA ALA A 20 25.40 9.49 -9.08
C ALA A 20 25.09 8.09 -9.60
N PHE A 21 25.70 7.07 -9.00
CA PHE A 21 25.09 5.77 -8.95
C PHE A 21 23.79 6.00 -8.19
N ALA A 22 22.70 6.17 -8.94
CA ALA A 22 21.40 5.75 -8.46
C ALA A 22 21.58 4.25 -8.20
N ASP A 23 21.92 3.91 -6.95
CA ASP A 23 21.86 2.53 -6.49
C ASP A 23 20.47 2.05 -6.86
N GLY A 24 20.44 1.10 -7.81
CA GLY A 24 19.19 0.64 -8.40
C GLY A 24 18.25 0.23 -7.28
N ILE A 25 17.07 0.85 -7.27
CA ILE A 25 15.97 0.65 -6.32
C ILE A 25 16.04 -0.76 -5.68
N GLN A 26 16.54 -0.83 -4.45
CA GLN A 26 16.79 -2.07 -3.72
C GLN A 26 15.51 -2.49 -3.00
N ASP A 27 14.40 -2.63 -3.75
CA ASP A 27 13.07 -2.60 -3.15
C ASP A 27 12.45 -4.00 -3.03
N PRO A 28 12.52 -4.69 -1.89
CA PRO A 28 11.65 -5.83 -1.64
C PRO A 28 10.17 -5.46 -1.85
N LYS A 29 9.42 -6.40 -2.47
CA LYS A 29 8.03 -6.18 -2.87
C LYS A 29 7.07 -6.90 -1.94
N ILE A 30 6.02 -6.24 -1.50
CA ILE A 30 4.87 -6.87 -0.84
C ILE A 30 3.63 -6.75 -1.71
N ILE A 31 2.89 -7.85 -1.87
CA ILE A 31 1.67 -7.89 -2.67
C ILE A 31 0.55 -8.54 -1.89
N ILE A 32 -0.55 -7.81 -1.69
CA ILE A 32 -1.76 -8.35 -1.06
C ILE A 32 -2.81 -8.63 -2.13
N HIS A 33 -3.21 -9.89 -2.26
CA HIS A 33 -4.14 -10.32 -3.29
C HIS A 33 -5.17 -11.30 -2.74
N GLY A 34 -6.29 -11.42 -3.47
CA GLY A 34 -7.37 -12.31 -3.11
C GLY A 34 -7.14 -13.73 -3.55
N VAL A 35 -7.45 -14.66 -2.65
CA VAL A 35 -7.40 -16.09 -2.91
C VAL A 35 -8.82 -16.53 -3.30
N SER A 36 -9.28 -16.07 -4.46
CA SER A 36 -10.60 -16.44 -5.01
C SER A 36 -10.49 -17.67 -5.89
N GLY A 37 -11.29 -18.69 -5.61
CA GLY A 37 -11.45 -19.90 -6.44
C GLY A 37 -12.14 -19.69 -7.79
N GLY A 38 -11.92 -18.56 -8.46
CA GLY A 38 -12.46 -18.24 -9.77
C GLY A 38 -12.03 -16.87 -10.26
N GLY A 39 -11.09 -16.83 -11.21
CA GLY A 39 -10.92 -15.69 -12.12
C GLY A 39 -10.15 -14.46 -11.60
N ALA A 40 -8.87 -14.61 -11.28
CA ALA A 40 -7.79 -13.63 -11.55
C ALA A 40 -6.50 -14.21 -10.96
N GLN A 41 -5.63 -14.73 -11.83
CA GLN A 41 -4.30 -15.31 -11.55
C GLN A 41 -4.15 -16.02 -10.19
N ALA A 42 -4.42 -17.32 -10.22
CA ALA A 42 -4.38 -18.25 -9.11
C ALA A 42 -3.02 -18.27 -8.38
N LEU A 43 -2.88 -17.45 -7.34
CA LEU A 43 -2.13 -17.91 -6.18
C LEU A 43 -3.07 -18.84 -5.42
N GLY A 44 -2.65 -20.10 -5.35
CA GLY A 44 -3.49 -21.28 -5.14
C GLY A 44 -4.43 -21.20 -3.93
N LYS A 45 -5.42 -22.10 -3.93
CA LYS A 45 -6.22 -22.45 -2.74
C LYS A 45 -5.28 -22.57 -1.54
N CYS A 46 -5.75 -22.19 -0.34
CA CYS A 46 -4.99 -22.35 0.91
C CYS A 46 -4.28 -23.72 0.91
N PRO A 47 -2.94 -23.78 1.03
CA PRO A 47 -2.21 -25.04 0.96
C PRO A 47 -2.49 -25.85 2.24
N GLY A 48 -3.51 -26.71 2.23
CA GLY A 48 -3.91 -27.55 3.36
C GLY A 48 -5.40 -27.46 3.73
N PRO A 49 -5.82 -27.97 4.91
CA PRO A 49 -7.23 -28.03 5.28
C PRO A 49 -7.87 -26.65 5.52
N SER A 50 -7.10 -25.58 5.77
CA SER A 50 -7.60 -24.19 5.84
C SER A 50 -6.47 -23.15 5.85
N CYS A 51 -6.80 -21.90 5.53
CA CYS A 51 -5.95 -20.72 5.73
C CYS A 51 -5.90 -20.34 7.23
N THR A 52 -4.90 -19.57 7.66
CA THR A 52 -4.83 -19.10 9.05
C THR A 52 -5.92 -18.06 9.33
N ASN A 53 -6.83 -18.35 10.26
CA ASN A 53 -7.88 -17.42 10.66
C ASN A 53 -7.30 -16.23 11.43
N VAL A 54 -7.61 -15.01 11.02
CA VAL A 54 -7.12 -13.77 11.63
C VAL A 54 -8.25 -12.78 11.92
N GLY A 55 -8.10 -12.03 13.02
CA GLY A 55 -9.01 -10.97 13.44
C GLY A 55 -8.55 -9.59 12.97
N PHE A 56 -9.04 -8.53 13.63
CA PHE A 56 -8.62 -7.16 13.33
C PHE A 56 -7.15 -6.88 13.61
N ASN A 57 -6.59 -7.55 14.62
CA ASN A 57 -5.18 -7.47 14.95
C ASN A 57 -4.59 -8.86 14.80
N PHE A 58 -3.48 -8.96 14.07
CA PHE A 58 -2.75 -10.21 13.92
C PHE A 58 -1.29 -9.92 13.62
N GLU A 59 -0.45 -10.90 13.89
CA GLU A 59 0.99 -10.83 13.67
C GLU A 59 1.42 -11.97 12.77
N PHE A 60 2.44 -11.73 11.96
CA PHE A 60 3.06 -12.73 11.11
C PHE A 60 4.48 -12.33 10.78
N SER A 61 5.30 -13.30 10.43
CA SER A 61 6.71 -13.06 10.10
C SER A 61 6.97 -13.36 8.63
N VAL A 62 7.92 -12.63 8.03
CA VAL A 62 8.42 -12.92 6.69
C VAL A 62 8.99 -14.35 6.66
N PRO A 63 8.70 -15.17 5.63
CA PRO A 63 9.30 -16.49 5.49
C PRO A 63 10.83 -16.44 5.59
N GLU A 64 11.48 -17.48 6.12
CA GLU A 64 12.92 -17.50 6.41
C GLU A 64 13.82 -17.08 5.23
N ARG A 65 13.38 -17.29 3.99
CA ARG A 65 14.12 -16.94 2.77
C ARG A 65 13.83 -15.53 2.24
N GLY A 66 13.08 -14.71 2.96
CA GLY A 66 12.72 -13.36 2.54
C GLY A 66 11.68 -13.27 1.42
N LYS A 67 11.12 -14.42 1.03
CA LYS A 67 10.17 -14.56 -0.08
C LYS A 67 9.19 -15.69 0.17
N GLY A 68 8.01 -15.57 -0.42
CA GLY A 68 6.97 -16.59 -0.32
C GLY A 68 5.60 -15.96 -0.11
N THR A 69 4.60 -16.81 0.10
CA THR A 69 3.21 -16.37 0.26
C THR A 69 2.65 -16.92 1.55
N LEU A 70 2.09 -16.03 2.37
CA LEU A 70 1.31 -16.37 3.55
C LEU A 70 -0.17 -16.28 3.23
N PHE A 71 -0.96 -17.20 3.79
CA PHE A 71 -2.37 -17.37 3.47
C PHE A 71 -3.23 -17.22 4.72
N PHE A 72 -4.24 -16.35 4.64
CA PHE A 72 -5.06 -15.94 5.77
C PHE A 72 -6.55 -15.94 5.42
N THR A 73 -7.39 -16.07 6.43
CA THR A 73 -8.85 -15.88 6.33
C THR A 73 -9.28 -14.77 7.27
N ASN A 74 -10.04 -13.79 6.77
CA ASN A 74 -10.68 -12.81 7.63
C ASN A 74 -11.77 -13.50 8.48
N ALA A 75 -11.47 -13.72 9.75
CA ALA A 75 -12.38 -14.30 10.75
C ALA A 75 -12.82 -13.24 11.79
N SER A 76 -12.72 -11.95 11.45
CA SER A 76 -13.01 -10.84 12.37
C SER A 76 -14.51 -10.58 12.62
N GLY A 77 -15.40 -11.23 11.86
CA GLY A 77 -16.83 -11.00 11.89
C GLY A 77 -17.29 -9.76 11.11
N LYS A 78 -16.39 -8.97 10.50
CA LYS A 78 -16.72 -7.81 9.67
C LYS A 78 -15.87 -7.72 8.40
N ASN A 79 -16.38 -7.01 7.41
CA ASN A 79 -15.63 -6.70 6.20
C ASN A 79 -14.59 -5.62 6.50
N TRP A 80 -13.37 -5.80 5.99
CA TRP A 80 -12.30 -4.83 6.15
C TRP A 80 -12.29 -3.86 4.98
N THR A 81 -12.14 -2.58 5.28
CA THR A 81 -12.06 -1.46 4.34
C THR A 81 -10.67 -0.84 4.29
N SER A 82 -9.82 -1.17 5.27
CA SER A 82 -8.40 -0.85 5.26
C SER A 82 -7.61 -1.94 5.98
N LEU A 83 -6.34 -2.09 5.61
CA LEU A 83 -5.37 -2.94 6.28
C LEU A 83 -4.07 -2.17 6.45
N LYS A 84 -3.59 -2.08 7.67
CA LYS A 84 -2.33 -1.45 8.02
C LYS A 84 -1.35 -2.54 8.43
N LEU A 85 -0.16 -2.55 7.85
CA LEU A 85 0.94 -3.40 8.27
C LEU A 85 2.05 -2.52 8.83
N ILE A 86 2.66 -2.94 9.93
CA ILE A 86 3.77 -2.23 10.59
C ILE A 86 4.92 -3.20 10.75
N GLU A 87 6.10 -2.79 10.31
CA GLU A 87 7.35 -3.53 10.50
C GLU A 87 8.45 -2.62 11.01
N LYS A 88 9.51 -3.24 11.56
CA LYS A 88 10.70 -2.53 11.99
C LYS A 88 11.95 -3.31 11.58
N GLY A 89 12.46 -3.00 10.40
CA GLY A 89 13.72 -3.56 9.92
C GLY A 89 14.08 -3.13 8.50
N VAL A 90 13.10 -2.74 7.68
CA VAL A 90 13.33 -2.25 6.32
C VAL A 90 12.94 -0.77 6.25
N PRO A 91 13.71 0.11 5.58
CA PRO A 91 13.32 1.50 5.43
C PRO A 91 12.21 1.66 4.40
N ALA A 92 11.31 2.63 4.59
CA ALA A 92 10.13 2.81 3.74
C ALA A 92 10.45 3.04 2.26
N GLU A 93 11.60 3.69 1.98
CA GLU A 93 12.10 3.95 0.63
C GLU A 93 12.53 2.68 -0.12
N ALA A 94 12.83 1.60 0.62
CA ALA A 94 13.15 0.28 0.07
C ALA A 94 11.91 -0.63 0.03
N VAL A 95 10.70 -0.13 0.25
CA VAL A 95 9.51 -0.99 0.27
C VAL A 95 8.57 -0.63 -0.87
N SER A 96 8.39 -1.57 -1.78
CA SER A 96 7.41 -1.48 -2.85
C SER A 96 6.15 -2.27 -2.50
N CYS A 97 4.97 -1.63 -2.60
CA CYS A 97 3.70 -2.27 -2.28
C CYS A 97 2.75 -2.37 -3.49
N GLY A 98 2.16 -3.56 -3.68
CA GLY A 98 1.09 -3.82 -4.63
C GLY A 98 -0.15 -4.42 -3.95
N GLN A 99 -1.33 -4.19 -4.50
CA GLN A 99 -2.56 -4.72 -3.94
C GLN A 99 -3.68 -4.89 -4.99
N ASN A 100 -4.59 -5.84 -4.74
CA ASN A 100 -5.75 -6.12 -5.61
C ASN A 100 -7.12 -5.94 -4.92
N PHE A 101 -7.16 -5.52 -3.65
CA PHE A 101 -8.37 -5.47 -2.80
C PHE A 101 -8.82 -4.07 -2.41
N PHE A 102 -7.89 -3.15 -2.33
CA PHE A 102 -8.05 -1.79 -1.87
C PHE A 102 -7.90 -0.84 -3.07
N LEU A 103 -7.97 0.47 -2.85
CA LEU A 103 -7.71 1.46 -3.88
C LEU A 103 -6.28 1.98 -3.87
N SER A 104 -5.70 2.10 -2.68
CA SER A 104 -4.36 2.61 -2.48
C SER A 104 -3.53 1.63 -1.69
N CYS A 105 -2.24 1.58 -2.00
CA CYS A 105 -1.22 1.16 -1.06
C CYS A 105 -0.22 2.30 -0.86
N LYS A 106 0.01 2.70 0.38
CA LYS A 106 0.93 3.78 0.73
C LYS A 106 1.92 3.28 1.78
N VAL A 107 3.20 3.52 1.52
CA VAL A 107 4.28 3.21 2.47
C VAL A 107 4.75 4.51 3.10
N THR A 108 4.89 4.53 4.43
CA THR A 108 5.33 5.71 5.19
C THR A 108 6.15 5.31 6.41
N THR A 109 7.21 6.05 6.69
CA THR A 109 7.95 5.93 7.96
C THR A 109 7.19 6.63 9.09
N LEU A 110 7.05 5.96 10.22
CA LEU A 110 6.48 6.49 11.46
C LEU A 110 7.55 7.19 12.30
N LYS A 111 7.10 7.97 13.29
CA LYS A 111 7.98 8.79 14.14
C LYS A 111 8.96 7.96 14.98
N ASP A 112 8.62 6.71 15.27
CA ASP A 112 9.43 5.76 16.03
C ASP A 112 10.43 4.99 15.15
N GLY A 113 10.51 5.32 13.85
CA GLY A 113 11.36 4.66 12.87
C GLY A 113 10.79 3.35 12.32
N SER A 114 9.59 2.93 12.71
CA SER A 114 8.90 1.81 12.07
C SER A 114 8.33 2.22 10.71
N VAL A 115 8.08 1.25 9.84
CA VAL A 115 7.47 1.48 8.54
C VAL A 115 6.05 0.99 8.55
N GLN A 116 5.15 1.86 8.10
CA GLN A 116 3.74 1.57 7.93
C GLN A 116 3.43 1.37 6.44
N ILE A 117 2.80 0.25 6.12
CA ILE A 117 2.22 -0.06 4.81
C ILE A 117 0.70 -0.01 4.97
N LEU A 118 0.08 1.08 4.50
CA LEU A 118 -1.35 1.32 4.58
C LEU A 118 -2.03 0.96 3.26
N LEU A 119 -2.89 -0.04 3.31
CA LEU A 119 -3.83 -0.37 2.25
C LEU A 119 -5.19 0.19 2.59
N SER A 120 -5.76 1.03 1.74
CA SER A 120 -7.01 1.71 2.04
C SER A 120 -7.83 2.08 0.82
N GLY A 121 -9.06 2.51 1.10
CA GLY A 121 -10.03 2.95 0.10
C GLY A 121 -10.91 1.80 -0.41
N VAL A 122 -12.20 2.11 -0.52
CA VAL A 122 -13.25 1.24 -1.07
C VAL A 122 -13.78 1.93 -2.31
N HIS A 123 -13.64 1.33 -3.48
CA HIS A 123 -14.16 1.91 -4.72
C HIS A 123 -15.67 1.74 -4.81
N GLY A 124 -16.37 2.85 -5.08
CA GLY A 124 -17.81 2.84 -5.32
C GLY A 124 -18.15 2.40 -6.74
N ASN A 125 -19.10 1.44 -6.82
CA ASN A 125 -19.74 0.78 -7.97
C ASN A 125 -19.05 -0.45 -8.61
N THR A 126 -18.22 -1.16 -7.84
CA THR A 126 -17.66 -2.53 -8.05
C THR A 126 -16.58 -2.68 -9.13
N PRO A 127 -15.47 -3.45 -8.88
CA PRO A 127 -15.40 -4.63 -8.03
C PRO A 127 -14.45 -4.53 -6.81
N ARG A 128 -14.81 -5.28 -5.76
CA ARG A 128 -14.05 -5.71 -4.55
C ARG A 128 -14.12 -4.79 -3.32
N ASN A 129 -15.10 -5.14 -2.49
CA ASN A 129 -15.33 -4.68 -1.12
C ASN A 129 -14.17 -5.10 -0.18
N GLY A 130 -13.01 -4.45 -0.25
CA GLY A 130 -11.86 -4.74 0.63
C GLY A 130 -11.65 -6.25 0.85
N ILE A 131 -11.53 -6.68 2.11
CA ILE A 131 -11.48 -8.11 2.48
C ILE A 131 -12.75 -8.47 3.25
N LEU A 132 -13.65 -9.24 2.64
CA LEU A 132 -14.92 -9.63 3.25
C LEU A 132 -14.72 -10.58 4.44
N ASN A 133 -15.66 -10.59 5.37
CA ASN A 133 -15.68 -11.61 6.43
C ASN A 133 -15.83 -13.02 5.82
N GLY A 134 -15.00 -13.96 6.28
CA GLY A 134 -14.88 -15.31 5.75
C GLY A 134 -14.07 -15.40 4.45
N GLN A 135 -13.55 -14.29 3.92
CA GLN A 135 -12.77 -14.30 2.70
C GLN A 135 -11.30 -14.60 2.95
N ASN A 136 -10.74 -15.44 2.07
CA ASN A 136 -9.33 -15.75 2.06
C ASN A 136 -8.53 -14.68 1.30
N PHE A 137 -7.39 -14.32 1.85
CA PHE A 137 -6.43 -13.41 1.24
C PHE A 137 -5.02 -13.93 1.46
N ALA A 138 -4.09 -13.42 0.68
CA ALA A 138 -2.70 -13.80 0.79
C ALA A 138 -1.79 -12.57 0.71
N ILE A 139 -0.69 -12.67 1.44
CA ILE A 139 0.39 -11.68 1.49
C ILE A 139 1.61 -12.34 0.87
N THR A 140 2.02 -11.86 -0.29
CA THR A 140 3.22 -12.35 -0.99
C THR A 140 4.36 -11.39 -0.79
N PHE A 141 5.49 -11.95 -0.39
CA PHE A 141 6.79 -11.31 -0.35
C PHE A 141 7.57 -11.71 -1.59
N GLY A 142 7.88 -10.72 -2.43
CA GLY A 142 8.68 -10.85 -3.63
C GLY A 142 10.05 -10.23 -3.44
N CYS A 143 11.04 -10.77 -4.16
CA CYS A 143 12.34 -10.15 -4.30
C CYS A 143 12.38 -9.34 -5.59
N VAL A 144 13.07 -8.22 -5.57
CA VAL A 144 13.37 -7.43 -6.77
C VAL A 144 14.87 -7.51 -6.98
N ASP A 145 15.29 -7.97 -8.16
CA ASP A 145 16.70 -8.10 -8.55
C ASP A 145 17.59 -8.86 -7.55
N GLY A 146 17.02 -9.88 -6.90
CA GLY A 146 17.72 -10.71 -5.90
C GLY A 146 17.67 -10.15 -4.47
N ASN A 147 17.19 -8.92 -4.28
CA ASN A 147 16.99 -8.30 -2.98
C ASN A 147 15.64 -8.74 -2.40
N CYS A 148 15.70 -9.54 -1.35
CA CYS A 148 14.54 -10.10 -0.67
C CYS A 148 14.33 -9.42 0.68
N TRP A 149 13.16 -9.63 1.28
CA TRP A 149 12.90 -9.19 2.65
C TRP A 149 13.86 -9.90 3.63
N PRO A 150 14.21 -9.29 4.78
CA PRO A 150 14.87 -10.02 5.85
C PRO A 150 13.97 -11.16 6.35
N GLY A 151 14.48 -12.40 6.33
CA GLY A 151 13.74 -13.57 6.80
C GLY A 151 13.47 -13.48 8.30
N GLY A 152 12.26 -13.85 8.74
CA GLY A 152 11.84 -13.77 10.13
C GLY A 152 11.51 -12.36 10.63
N LEU A 153 11.50 -11.34 9.75
CA LEU A 153 11.03 -10.01 10.13
C LEU A 153 9.54 -10.03 10.50
N ASP A 154 9.21 -9.51 11.67
CA ASP A 154 7.84 -9.50 12.17
C ASP A 154 7.04 -8.30 11.65
N PHE A 155 5.79 -8.58 11.31
CA PHE A 155 4.78 -7.61 10.95
C PHE A 155 3.63 -7.63 11.94
N SER A 156 3.24 -6.44 12.40
CA SER A 156 1.98 -6.23 13.11
C SER A 156 0.93 -5.70 12.13
N ALA A 157 -0.19 -6.39 12.03
CA ALA A 157 -1.27 -6.03 11.12
C ALA A 157 -2.51 -5.56 11.88
N HIS A 158 -3.08 -4.46 11.41
CA HIS A 158 -4.29 -3.85 11.92
C HIS A 158 -5.28 -3.57 10.79
N ALA A 159 -6.38 -4.31 10.75
CA ALA A 159 -7.48 -4.08 9.85
C ALA A 159 -8.53 -3.13 10.45
N SER A 160 -9.26 -2.41 9.60
CA SER A 160 -10.42 -1.62 10.03
C SER A 160 -11.62 -1.89 9.13
N ALA A 161 -12.83 -1.77 9.71
CA ALA A 161 -14.10 -1.93 9.01
C ALA A 161 -14.81 -0.58 8.70
N ALA A 162 -14.21 0.54 9.14
CA ALA A 162 -14.78 1.86 8.95
C ALA A 162 -14.11 2.56 7.75
N PRO A 163 -14.89 3.27 6.90
CA PRO A 163 -14.31 4.19 5.93
C PRO A 163 -13.44 5.21 6.67
N GLU A 164 -12.22 5.44 6.18
CA GLU A 164 -11.33 6.43 6.79
C GLU A 164 -12.04 7.80 6.88
N PRO A 165 -11.86 8.57 7.97
CA PRO A 165 -12.60 9.80 8.22
C PRO A 165 -12.58 10.82 7.06
N GLY A 166 -11.49 10.85 6.30
CA GLY A 166 -11.35 11.70 5.11
C GLY A 166 -12.36 11.39 4.01
N THR A 167 -12.73 10.11 3.84
CA THR A 167 -13.74 9.66 2.89
C THR A 167 -15.13 10.14 3.30
N ILE A 168 -15.44 10.08 4.60
CA ILE A 168 -16.70 10.60 5.14
C ILE A 168 -16.79 12.11 4.92
N ALA A 169 -15.71 12.85 5.20
CA ALA A 169 -15.65 14.29 5.00
C ALA A 169 -15.84 14.70 3.52
N LEU A 170 -15.25 13.96 2.58
CA LEU A 170 -15.42 14.19 1.14
C LEU A 170 -16.85 13.91 0.65
N MET A 171 -17.49 12.85 1.15
CA MET A 171 -18.89 12.56 0.82
C MET A 171 -19.83 13.65 1.35
N VAL A 172 -19.62 14.11 2.59
CA VAL A 172 -20.44 15.16 3.21
C VAL A 172 -20.29 16.50 2.48
N THR A 173 -19.06 16.88 2.14
CA THR A 173 -18.80 18.13 1.40
C THR A 173 -19.35 18.09 -0.04
N GLY A 174 -19.26 16.94 -0.73
CA GLY A 174 -19.84 16.74 -2.06
C GLY A 174 -21.36 16.89 -2.09
N VAL A 175 -22.07 16.33 -1.11
CA VAL A 175 -23.53 16.50 -0.98
C VAL A 175 -23.91 17.96 -0.65
N GLY A 176 -23.14 18.61 0.23
CA GLY A 176 -23.35 20.02 0.57
C GLY A 176 -23.22 20.96 -0.64
N ALA A 177 -22.23 20.72 -1.51
CA ALA A 177 -22.02 21.50 -2.72
C ALA A 177 -23.21 21.39 -3.71
N ILE A 178 -23.76 20.19 -3.87
CA ILE A 178 -24.91 19.92 -4.75
C ILE A 178 -26.18 20.61 -4.24
N ILE A 179 -26.44 20.55 -2.92
CA ILE A 179 -27.59 21.22 -2.30
C ILE A 179 -27.45 22.74 -2.39
N SER A 180 -26.25 23.29 -2.21
CA SER A 180 -26.01 24.74 -2.33
C SER A 180 -26.28 25.26 -3.75
N ARG A 181 -25.88 24.49 -4.79
CA ARG A 181 -26.14 24.85 -6.19
C ARG A 181 -27.62 24.81 -6.53
N ARG A 182 -28.37 23.82 -6.04
CA ARG A 182 -29.85 23.75 -6.24
C ARG A 182 -30.58 24.93 -5.62
N LYS A 183 -30.15 25.42 -4.45
CA LYS A 183 -30.73 26.62 -3.80
C LYS A 183 -30.40 27.92 -4.55
N ARG A 184 -29.25 28.00 -5.22
CA ARG A 184 -28.86 29.19 -6.00
C ARG A 184 -29.65 29.31 -7.31
N TRP A 185 -29.93 28.19 -7.98
CA TRP A 185 -30.71 28.18 -9.23
C TRP A 185 -32.18 28.52 -9.02
N THR A 186 -32.78 28.09 -7.91
CA THR A 186 -34.17 28.41 -7.58
C THR A 186 -34.37 29.87 -7.16
N LYS A 187 -33.35 30.54 -6.61
CA LYS A 187 -33.40 31.98 -6.35
C LYS A 187 -33.18 32.84 -7.60
N SER A 188 -32.41 32.35 -8.58
CA SER A 188 -32.15 33.08 -9.82
C SER A 188 -33.31 33.07 -10.82
N LEU A 189 -34.29 32.17 -10.66
CA LEU A 189 -35.50 32.09 -11.48
C LEU A 189 -36.68 32.90 -10.91
N LYS A 190 -36.49 33.56 -9.77
CA LYS A 190 -37.50 34.40 -9.09
C LYS A 190 -37.11 35.88 -9.01
N ALA A 191 -36.00 36.26 -9.63
CA ALA A 191 -35.54 37.64 -9.77
C ALA A 191 -35.80 38.13 -11.19
#